data_AF-A0A947H6G9-F1
#
_entry.id   AF-A0A947H6G9-F1
#
_cell.length_a   1.000
_cell.length_b   1.000
_cell.length_c   1.000
_cell.angle_alpha   90.00
_cell.angle_beta   90.00
_cell.angle_gamma   90.00
#
_symmetry.space_group_name_H-M   'P 1'
#
loop_
_entity.id
_entity.type
_entity.pdbx_description
1 polymer ?
#
loop_
_entity_poly.entity_id
_entity_poly.type
_entity_poly.pdbx_seq_one_letter_code
_entity_poly.pdbx_strand_id
1 'polypeptide(L)'
;MLKLHLRTIPHFFDPAKASRPNAIRPFLLCLLSAAQWQPELAKLVALAEGCADLALPRVWKLLVSDLSEEESLALQNQLQELLPVGPRLELENIPLRQWPALFAQSQACLSLSESAETALPQVMQALAMDLPVLAACSSLPAPYQALPVHPWPFRPADFFLALEKGLAAPQPPLRAALLHCLDLPQICTLQSLQATEVVALLFWGRSGSVFLQSLLDRHPEILSTPATVLMRFYEVWPDLLRSLVQTRRAFELGALLDAFAEAFPVLFEAAPDTSNCNLDHLGPERDQVLKVSYSDFKQAFLWLAQGFYSGGLEISSKTFFVLLHYAYELAQGLDISDKHLIAYQLHRPGLNPSTTGFFRDFPQTRVLGMAREPMRALHSHLRMYLEDTRAGQYEAPRPDYSYHEMVRDGTYLGYYQHQLGGWKALQNAYEPPLYEMRLEALHAAPESELKKLAQWLGIAWAPCLLESSFNGLTYWGDSRAHQPLQGFSRTHPLSQAWEEHFSWLDKEVLWALLAEDLTRQGYGSPFSFVKMLLPLLIFWPTCLERQAFEHALRARDQAACEDIFLTLLDRWKISFMVLFGRQV
;
A
#
# COMPACT_ATOMS: atom_id res chain seq x y z
N MET A 1 20.93 -12.61 18.87
CA MET A 1 22.10 -11.83 18.40
C MET A 1 22.07 -10.49 19.14
N LEU A 2 22.82 -10.34 20.25
CA LEU A 2 22.79 -9.12 21.07
C LEU A 2 23.69 -8.05 20.44
N LYS A 3 23.09 -6.92 20.04
CA LYS A 3 23.79 -5.73 19.53
C LYS A 3 24.18 -4.79 20.69
N LEU A 4 25.41 -4.29 20.63
CA LEU A 4 25.98 -3.29 21.55
C LEU A 4 25.28 -1.93 21.35
N HIS A 5 24.91 -1.25 22.44
CA HIS A 5 24.44 0.14 22.40
C HIS A 5 25.53 1.09 22.93
N LEU A 6 26.29 1.71 22.02
CA LEU A 6 27.14 2.85 22.32
C LEU A 6 26.26 4.11 22.42
N ARG A 7 26.28 4.79 23.57
CA ARG A 7 25.71 6.14 23.71
C ARG A 7 26.82 7.13 24.09
N THR A 8 27.12 8.05 23.19
CA THR A 8 27.92 9.26 23.43
C THR A 8 26.98 10.45 23.67
N ILE A 9 27.24 11.28 24.68
CA ILE A 9 26.56 12.57 24.86
C ILE A 9 27.60 13.70 24.78
N PRO A 10 27.48 14.65 23.82
CA PRO A 10 28.21 15.91 23.88
C PRO A 10 27.45 16.95 24.76
N HIS A 11 28.18 17.44 25.76
CA HIS A 11 28.10 18.73 26.47
C HIS A 11 27.03 19.02 27.54
N PHE A 12 27.54 19.27 28.76
CA PHE A 12 27.29 20.49 29.53
C PHE A 12 28.62 21.27 29.67
N PHE A 13 28.81 22.34 28.90
CA PHE A 13 29.70 23.44 29.27
C PHE A 13 28.82 24.57 29.81
N ASP A 14 28.70 24.64 31.13
CA ASP A 14 28.35 25.88 31.83
C ASP A 14 29.57 26.27 32.68
N PRO A 15 30.41 27.21 32.21
CA PRO A 15 31.61 27.65 32.94
C PRO A 15 31.31 28.15 34.35
N ALA A 16 30.08 28.60 34.63
CA ALA A 16 29.70 29.15 35.93
C ALA A 16 29.39 28.06 36.99
N LYS A 17 29.16 26.81 36.58
CA LYS A 17 28.85 25.69 37.50
C LYS A 17 30.06 24.83 37.89
N ALA A 18 31.17 24.94 37.18
CA ALA A 18 32.38 24.14 37.40
C ALA A 18 33.21 24.54 38.64
N SER A 19 32.87 25.64 39.32
CA SER A 19 33.64 26.17 40.45
C SER A 19 33.18 25.67 41.84
N ARG A 20 32.17 24.80 41.92
CA ARG A 20 31.71 24.26 43.20
C ARG A 20 32.53 23.01 43.59
N PRO A 21 33.16 22.97 44.78
CA PRO A 21 34.08 21.90 45.19
C PRO A 21 33.44 20.53 45.41
N ASN A 22 32.11 20.41 45.34
CA ASN A 22 31.36 19.14 45.41
C ASN A 22 30.60 18.82 44.10
N ALA A 23 30.98 19.40 42.96
CA ALA A 23 30.39 19.04 41.68
C ALA A 23 30.73 17.58 41.34
N ILE A 24 29.68 16.79 41.09
CA ILE A 24 29.72 15.38 40.72
C ILE A 24 30.77 15.20 39.60
N ARG A 25 31.75 14.33 39.86
CA ARG A 25 32.79 14.01 38.87
C ARG A 25 32.10 13.51 37.61
N PRO A 26 32.39 14.06 36.42
CA PRO A 26 31.83 13.48 35.20
C PRO A 26 32.46 12.10 35.01
N PHE A 27 31.66 11.12 34.64
CA PHE A 27 32.11 9.78 34.23
C PHE A 27 31.37 9.40 32.94
N LEU A 28 32.08 8.73 32.03
CA LEU A 28 31.47 8.10 30.86
C LEU A 28 31.22 6.63 31.23
N LEU A 29 29.97 6.16 31.09
CA LEU A 29 29.62 4.77 31.32
C LEU A 29 29.55 4.05 29.96
N CYS A 30 30.42 3.06 29.74
CA CYS A 30 30.35 2.15 28.59
C CYS A 30 29.93 0.76 29.06
N LEU A 31 29.11 0.07 28.28
CA LEU A 31 28.67 -1.30 28.58
C LEU A 31 29.35 -2.26 27.59
N LEU A 32 30.12 -3.23 28.08
CA LEU A 32 30.79 -4.23 27.24
C LEU A 32 30.36 -5.64 27.64
N SER A 33 29.98 -6.46 26.66
CA SER A 33 29.73 -7.89 26.88
C SER A 33 31.03 -8.67 26.68
N ALA A 34 31.31 -9.62 27.58
CA ALA A 34 32.55 -10.39 27.60
C ALA A 34 32.78 -11.31 26.39
N ALA A 35 31.74 -11.69 25.66
CA ALA A 35 31.85 -12.75 24.66
C ALA A 35 32.63 -12.35 23.39
N GLN A 36 32.79 -11.05 23.09
CA GLN A 36 33.35 -10.57 21.80
C GLN A 36 34.03 -9.20 21.91
N TRP A 37 34.89 -8.99 22.91
CA TRP A 37 35.51 -7.68 23.16
C TRP A 37 36.61 -7.30 22.15
N GLN A 38 37.25 -8.26 21.46
CA GLN A 38 38.38 -7.97 20.55
C GLN A 38 38.00 -7.18 19.28
N PRO A 39 36.92 -7.48 18.55
CA PRO A 39 36.50 -6.68 17.38
C PRO A 39 35.99 -5.28 17.74
N GLU A 40 35.47 -5.10 18.96
CA GLU A 40 34.92 -3.84 19.45
C GLU A 40 35.99 -2.92 20.07
N LEU A 41 37.17 -3.48 20.35
CA LEU A 41 38.33 -2.77 20.89
C LEU A 41 38.82 -1.66 19.95
N ALA A 42 38.90 -1.95 18.65
CA ALA A 42 39.34 -0.99 17.64
C ALA A 42 38.40 0.23 17.58
N LYS A 43 37.10 0.04 17.82
CA LYS A 43 36.11 1.13 17.84
C LYS A 43 36.22 1.97 19.11
N LEU A 44 36.48 1.34 20.25
CA LEU A 44 36.76 2.03 21.51
C LEU A 44 38.04 2.87 21.44
N VAL A 45 39.09 2.34 20.80
CA VAL A 45 40.35 3.07 20.57
C VAL A 45 40.12 4.25 19.65
N ALA A 46 39.46 4.06 18.50
CA ALA A 46 39.12 5.16 17.59
C ALA A 46 38.25 6.24 18.26
N LEU A 47 37.32 5.84 19.14
CA LEU A 47 36.50 6.77 19.91
C LEU A 47 37.35 7.59 20.89
N ALA A 48 38.28 6.95 21.59
CA ALA A 48 39.15 7.62 22.55
C ALA A 48 40.16 8.56 21.88
N GLU A 49 40.75 8.14 20.75
CA GLU A 49 41.63 8.98 19.92
C GLU A 49 40.89 10.20 19.36
N GLY A 50 39.67 10.01 18.85
CA GLY A 50 38.81 11.11 18.38
C GLY A 50 38.31 12.04 19.50
N CYS A 51 38.46 11.64 20.76
CA CYS A 51 38.01 12.37 21.94
C CYS A 51 39.17 13.00 22.75
N ALA A 52 40.43 12.80 22.36
CA ALA A 52 41.61 13.24 23.11
C ALA A 52 41.69 14.78 23.28
N ASP A 53 41.16 15.54 22.31
CA ASP A 53 41.15 17.02 22.33
C ASP A 53 39.91 17.62 23.01
N LEU A 54 38.92 16.78 23.36
CA LEU A 54 37.70 17.20 24.04
C LEU A 54 37.91 16.98 25.53
N ALA A 55 37.84 18.03 26.36
CA ALA A 55 38.03 17.99 27.81
C ALA A 55 37.00 17.12 28.56
N LEU A 56 37.06 15.81 28.34
CA LEU A 56 36.11 14.79 28.74
C LEU A 56 36.52 14.13 30.06
N PRO A 57 35.58 13.44 30.74
CA PRO A 57 35.79 12.87 32.07
C PRO A 57 36.99 11.95 32.18
N ARG A 58 37.74 12.09 33.28
CA ARG A 58 38.98 11.36 33.57
C ARG A 58 38.81 9.88 33.92
N VAL A 59 37.57 9.40 34.10
CA VAL A 59 37.28 8.01 34.48
C VAL A 59 36.15 7.45 33.65
N TRP A 60 36.36 6.27 33.07
CA TRP A 60 35.38 5.51 32.30
C TRP A 60 35.00 4.24 33.05
N LYS A 61 33.72 4.06 33.35
CA LYS A 61 33.22 2.84 33.98
C LYS A 61 32.70 1.87 32.93
N LEU A 62 33.18 0.64 32.96
CA LEU A 62 32.88 -0.42 32.02
C LEU A 62 32.17 -1.55 32.74
N LEU A 63 30.87 -1.73 32.46
CA LEU A 63 30.15 -2.88 33.02
C LEU A 63 30.41 -4.09 32.14
N VAL A 64 31.02 -5.11 32.72
CA VAL A 64 31.32 -6.40 32.09
C VAL A 64 30.53 -7.49 32.80
N SER A 65 30.28 -8.62 32.12
CA SER A 65 29.58 -9.75 32.72
C SER A 65 30.38 -11.02 32.55
N ASP A 66 30.36 -11.87 33.58
CA ASP A 66 30.88 -13.23 33.57
C ASP A 66 32.38 -13.35 33.23
N LEU A 67 33.16 -12.29 33.47
CA LEU A 67 34.62 -12.38 33.51
C LEU A 67 35.07 -12.89 34.88
N SER A 68 36.07 -13.76 34.94
CA SER A 68 36.83 -13.97 36.18
C SER A 68 37.58 -12.69 36.59
N GLU A 69 38.01 -12.60 37.85
CA GLU A 69 38.82 -11.45 38.30
C GLU A 69 40.11 -11.29 37.47
N GLU A 70 40.72 -12.41 37.08
CA GLU A 70 41.93 -12.45 36.26
C GLU A 70 41.66 -11.95 34.83
N GLU A 71 40.54 -12.34 34.21
CA GLU A 71 40.13 -11.85 32.89
C GLU A 71 39.72 -10.37 32.91
N SER A 72 39.06 -9.92 33.99
CA SER A 72 38.71 -8.51 34.18
C SER A 72 39.97 -7.64 34.28
N LEU A 73 40.94 -8.08 35.08
CA LEU A 73 42.21 -7.36 35.24
C LEU A 73 43.05 -7.38 33.96
N ALA A 74 43.10 -8.51 33.24
CA ALA A 74 43.77 -8.62 31.96
C ALA A 74 43.16 -7.67 30.92
N LEU A 75 41.83 -7.63 30.84
CA LEU A 75 41.10 -6.72 29.97
C LEU A 75 41.35 -5.25 30.35
N GLN A 76 41.38 -4.93 31.64
CA GLN A 76 41.69 -3.58 32.12
C GLN A 76 43.06 -3.11 31.66
N ASN A 77 44.08 -3.95 31.87
CA ASN A 77 45.46 -3.65 31.53
C ASN A 77 45.62 -3.49 30.02
N GLN A 78 45.03 -4.39 29.23
CA GLN A 78 45.09 -4.34 27.77
C GLN A 78 44.40 -3.10 27.21
N LEU A 79 43.24 -2.71 27.75
CA LEU A 79 42.57 -1.47 27.37
C LEU A 79 43.38 -0.23 27.76
N GLN A 80 44.05 -0.25 28.92
CA GLN A 80 44.87 0.86 29.39
C GLN A 80 46.16 1.02 28.58
N GLU A 81 46.74 -0.08 28.08
CA GLU A 81 47.87 -0.07 27.13
C GLU A 81 47.48 0.50 25.77
N LEU A 82 46.26 0.20 25.30
CA LEU A 82 45.74 0.71 24.02
C LEU A 82 45.28 2.16 24.10
N LEU A 83 45.05 2.69 25.31
CA LEU A 83 44.61 4.06 25.56
C LEU A 83 45.62 4.83 26.46
N PRO A 84 46.88 4.99 26.02
CA PRO A 84 47.94 5.53 26.87
C PRO A 84 47.75 7.02 27.25
N VAL A 85 46.96 7.77 26.47
CA VAL A 85 46.68 9.20 26.68
C VAL A 85 45.18 9.46 26.98
N GLY A 86 44.48 8.44 27.48
CA GLY A 86 43.03 8.48 27.72
C GLY A 86 42.61 8.53 29.20
N PRO A 87 41.30 8.47 29.48
CA PRO A 87 40.75 8.40 30.82
C PRO A 87 41.05 7.06 31.51
N ARG A 88 41.13 7.07 32.85
CA ARG A 88 41.33 5.87 33.67
C ARG A 88 40.12 4.96 33.55
N LEU A 89 40.33 3.70 33.19
CA LEU A 89 39.23 2.74 33.06
C LEU A 89 38.98 2.03 34.39
N GLU A 90 37.73 1.91 34.79
CA GLU A 90 37.26 1.11 35.93
C GLU A 90 36.28 0.06 35.41
N LEU A 91 36.58 -1.22 35.61
CA LEU A 91 35.69 -2.33 35.24
C LEU A 91 34.86 -2.75 36.44
N GLU A 92 33.56 -2.93 36.22
CA GLU A 92 32.63 -3.41 37.24
C GLU A 92 31.90 -4.63 36.70
N ASN A 93 32.10 -5.78 37.34
CA ASN A 93 31.56 -7.05 36.88
C ASN A 93 30.17 -7.28 37.47
N ILE A 94 29.14 -7.24 36.63
CA ILE A 94 27.76 -7.39 37.04
C ILE A 94 27.20 -8.72 36.47
N PRO A 95 26.67 -9.62 37.32
CA PRO A 95 26.07 -10.86 36.86
C PRO A 95 24.94 -10.63 35.85
N LEU A 96 24.92 -11.35 34.73
CA LEU A 96 23.92 -11.19 33.65
C LEU A 96 22.47 -11.17 34.15
N ARG A 97 22.16 -11.94 35.19
CA ARG A 97 20.80 -12.01 35.80
C ARG A 97 20.30 -10.69 36.40
N GLN A 98 21.20 -9.76 36.73
CA GLN A 98 20.85 -8.46 37.33
C GLN A 98 20.69 -7.34 36.29
N TRP A 99 21.15 -7.56 35.05
CA TRP A 99 21.07 -6.58 33.98
C TRP A 99 19.62 -6.17 33.66
N PRO A 100 18.63 -7.09 33.55
CA PRO A 100 17.25 -6.71 33.26
C PRO A 100 16.63 -5.76 34.30
N ALA A 101 16.96 -5.96 35.59
CA ALA A 101 16.48 -5.11 36.67
C ALA A 101 17.13 -3.71 36.64
N LEU A 102 18.44 -3.64 36.37
CA LEU A 102 19.18 -2.39 36.19
C LEU A 102 18.66 -1.58 34.99
N PHE A 103 18.36 -2.25 33.88
CA PHE A 103 17.76 -1.61 32.69
C PHE A 103 16.34 -1.12 32.95
N ALA A 104 15.50 -1.92 33.62
CA ALA A 104 14.13 -1.54 33.96
C ALA A 104 14.08 -0.39 34.97
N GLN A 105 14.94 -0.38 36.00
CA GLN A 105 15.05 0.72 36.95
C GLN A 105 15.52 2.02 36.28
N SER A 106 16.50 1.93 35.39
CA SER A 106 17.00 3.09 34.64
C SER A 106 15.91 3.68 33.73
N GLN A 107 15.11 2.85 33.05
CA GLN A 107 14.00 3.30 32.23
C GLN A 107 12.85 3.90 33.05
N ALA A 108 12.50 3.30 34.19
CA ALA A 108 11.47 3.83 35.08
C ALA A 108 11.84 5.23 35.60
N CYS A 109 13.10 5.42 36.03
CA CYS A 109 13.60 6.72 36.47
C CYS A 109 13.65 7.77 35.33
N LEU A 110 13.95 7.37 34.09
CA LEU A 110 13.91 8.26 32.93
C LEU A 110 12.47 8.68 32.55
N SER A 111 11.49 7.80 32.73
CA SER A 111 10.09 8.05 32.38
C SER A 111 9.37 8.98 33.37
N LEU A 112 9.88 9.09 34.59
CA LEU A 112 9.32 9.91 35.67
C LEU A 112 9.94 11.31 35.76
N SER A 113 10.93 11.62 34.92
CA SER A 113 11.62 12.90 34.96
C SER A 113 11.02 13.90 33.97
N GLU A 114 10.55 15.03 34.49
CA GLU A 114 9.87 16.08 33.71
C GLU A 114 10.85 16.87 32.82
N SER A 115 12.17 16.70 32.98
CA SER A 115 13.18 17.31 32.11
C SER A 115 14.45 16.48 31.99
N ALA A 116 15.10 16.53 30.81
CA ALA A 116 16.37 15.85 30.54
C ALA A 116 17.49 16.24 31.53
N GLU A 117 17.39 17.43 32.14
CA GLU A 117 18.35 17.97 33.11
C GLU A 117 18.27 17.32 34.49
N THR A 118 17.10 16.79 34.89
CA THR A 118 16.88 16.14 36.19
C THR A 118 16.85 14.62 36.12
N ALA A 119 16.70 14.07 34.92
CA ALA A 119 16.56 12.63 34.67
C ALA A 119 17.81 11.84 35.06
N LEU A 120 19.00 12.35 34.73
CA LEU A 120 20.24 11.62 34.95
C LEU A 120 20.69 11.61 36.44
N PRO A 121 20.60 12.71 37.22
CA PRO A 121 20.83 12.66 38.67
C PRO A 121 19.90 11.70 39.41
N GLN A 122 18.63 11.61 39.00
CA GLN A 122 17.64 10.72 39.61
C GLN A 122 17.90 9.23 39.28
N VAL A 123 18.28 8.93 38.04
CA VAL A 123 18.72 7.59 37.62
C VAL A 123 19.99 7.17 38.39
N MET A 124 20.98 8.06 38.48
CA MET A 124 22.23 7.79 39.20
C MET A 124 22.01 7.61 40.71
N GLN A 125 21.11 8.38 41.31
CA GLN A 125 20.76 8.25 42.74
C GLN A 125 19.97 6.96 43.01
N ALA A 126 19.10 6.53 42.10
CA ALA A 126 18.36 5.27 42.22
C ALA A 126 19.28 4.03 42.06
N LEU A 127 20.22 4.09 41.11
CA LEU A 127 21.24 3.06 40.90
C LEU A 127 22.25 2.98 42.05
N ALA A 128 22.57 4.11 42.70
CA ALA A 128 23.47 4.16 43.84
C ALA A 128 22.84 3.76 45.19
N MET A 129 21.50 3.69 45.28
CA MET A 129 20.79 3.43 46.54
C MET A 129 20.36 1.97 46.74
N ASP A 130 20.65 1.05 45.82
CA ASP A 130 20.37 -0.40 45.96
C ASP A 130 18.95 -0.73 46.48
N LEU A 131 17.95 0.09 46.10
CA LEU A 131 16.61 0.00 46.66
C LEU A 131 15.72 -1.01 45.90
N PRO A 132 15.06 -1.96 46.60
CA PRO A 132 14.13 -2.91 46.01
C PRO A 132 12.76 -2.26 45.81
N VAL A 133 12.52 -1.72 44.61
CA VAL A 133 11.29 -0.96 44.28
C VAL A 133 10.01 -1.82 44.28
N LEU A 134 10.09 -3.15 44.31
CA LEU A 134 8.90 -4.01 44.29
C LEU A 134 8.17 -4.18 45.63
N ALA A 135 8.73 -3.71 46.75
CA ALA A 135 8.10 -3.87 48.08
C ALA A 135 7.35 -2.61 48.60
N ALA A 136 7.48 -1.46 47.95
CA ALA A 136 7.04 -0.17 48.50
C ALA A 136 5.84 0.49 47.78
N CYS A 137 5.10 -0.23 46.93
CA CYS A 137 3.88 0.29 46.29
C CYS A 137 2.62 0.18 47.18
N SER A 138 2.73 0.41 48.49
CA SER A 138 1.56 0.42 49.41
C SER A 138 1.22 1.81 49.96
N SER A 139 1.96 2.87 49.60
CA SER A 139 1.72 4.22 50.10
C SER A 139 1.78 5.32 49.02
N LEU A 140 1.09 5.12 47.89
CA LEU A 140 0.83 6.23 46.95
C LEU A 140 -0.46 6.97 47.35
N PRO A 141 -0.52 8.31 47.26
CA PRO A 141 -1.73 9.08 47.56
C PRO A 141 -2.92 8.71 46.66
N ALA A 142 -4.13 8.96 47.18
CA ALA A 142 -5.41 8.49 46.67
C ALA A 142 -5.75 8.66 45.17
N PRO A 143 -5.27 9.65 44.38
CA PRO A 143 -5.68 9.73 42.97
C PRO A 143 -5.13 8.61 42.07
N TYR A 144 -4.15 7.81 42.54
CA TYR A 144 -3.56 6.70 41.76
C TYR A 144 -4.09 5.31 42.12
N GLN A 145 -4.96 5.18 43.14
CA GLN A 145 -5.60 3.89 43.50
C GLN A 145 -6.83 3.56 42.63
N ALA A 146 -7.28 4.50 41.78
CA ALA A 146 -8.51 4.36 40.99
C ALA A 146 -8.32 3.90 39.54
N LEU A 147 -7.09 3.56 39.12
CA LEU A 147 -6.88 2.93 37.82
C LEU A 147 -7.04 1.40 37.97
N PRO A 148 -8.04 0.77 37.30
CA PRO A 148 -8.16 -0.68 37.31
C PRO A 148 -6.97 -1.26 36.55
N VAL A 149 -5.98 -1.77 37.30
CA VAL A 149 -4.92 -2.61 36.74
C VAL A 149 -5.57 -3.93 36.35
N HIS A 150 -5.99 -4.05 35.09
CA HIS A 150 -6.21 -5.35 34.49
C HIS A 150 -4.83 -5.98 34.25
N PRO A 151 -4.52 -7.15 34.83
CA PRO A 151 -3.32 -7.88 34.46
C PRO A 151 -3.40 -8.23 32.97
N TRP A 152 -2.47 -7.70 32.19
CA TRP A 152 -2.38 -7.91 30.75
C TRP A 152 -2.28 -9.41 30.45
N PRO A 153 -3.02 -9.97 29.48
CA PRO A 153 -3.27 -11.42 29.42
C PRO A 153 -2.21 -12.24 28.66
N PHE A 154 -0.97 -11.77 28.51
CA PHE A 154 0.03 -12.43 27.66
C PHE A 154 1.21 -13.05 28.42
N ARG A 155 1.76 -14.13 27.85
CA ARG A 155 2.79 -14.97 28.48
C ARG A 155 4.17 -14.29 28.40
N PRO A 156 5.11 -14.55 29.33
CA PRO A 156 6.44 -13.93 29.35
C PRO A 156 7.26 -14.05 28.06
N ALA A 157 7.01 -15.07 27.23
CA ALA A 157 7.66 -15.23 25.93
C ALA A 157 7.27 -14.13 24.92
N ASP A 158 6.04 -13.62 25.00
CA ASP A 158 5.54 -12.54 24.14
C ASP A 158 6.15 -11.19 24.54
N PHE A 159 6.51 -11.04 25.82
CA PHE A 159 7.24 -9.88 26.34
C PHE A 159 8.67 -9.80 25.79
N PHE A 160 9.41 -10.91 25.72
CA PHE A 160 10.76 -10.92 25.14
C PHE A 160 10.75 -10.59 23.64
N LEU A 161 9.74 -11.06 22.90
CA LEU A 161 9.56 -10.74 21.47
C LEU A 161 9.14 -9.27 21.24
N ALA A 162 8.31 -8.72 22.13
CA ALA A 162 7.93 -7.30 22.10
C ALA A 162 9.07 -6.37 22.55
N LEU A 163 9.93 -6.82 23.47
CA LEU A 163 11.11 -6.09 23.94
C LEU A 163 12.21 -6.07 22.88
N GLU A 164 12.45 -7.18 22.16
CA GLU A 164 13.34 -7.22 20.98
C GLU A 164 12.83 -6.28 19.87
N LYS A 165 11.51 -6.16 19.69
CA LYS A 165 10.89 -5.24 18.71
C LYS A 165 10.87 -3.78 19.17
N GLY A 166 10.74 -3.53 20.48
CA GLY A 166 10.68 -2.18 21.06
C GLY A 166 12.05 -1.52 21.29
N LEU A 167 13.08 -2.32 21.59
CA LEU A 167 14.48 -1.85 21.74
C LEU A 167 15.14 -1.50 20.39
N ALA A 168 14.51 -1.85 19.26
CA ALA A 168 14.95 -1.52 17.92
C ALA A 168 14.55 -0.10 17.46
N ALA A 169 13.78 0.66 18.25
CA ALA A 169 13.39 2.03 17.90
C ALA A 169 14.56 3.01 18.16
N PRO A 170 15.13 3.67 17.13
CA PRO A 170 16.19 4.63 17.34
C PRO A 170 15.62 6.04 17.55
N GLN A 171 16.11 6.70 18.58
CA GLN A 171 15.98 8.15 18.77
C GLN A 171 16.59 8.91 17.56
N PRO A 172 16.12 10.13 17.24
CA PRO A 172 16.36 10.81 15.97
C PRO A 172 17.83 10.90 15.48
N PRO A 173 18.85 11.07 16.35
CA PRO A 173 20.26 11.06 15.93
C PRO A 173 20.80 9.66 15.58
N LEU A 174 20.32 8.63 16.27
CA LEU A 174 20.75 7.23 16.09
C LEU A 174 20.07 6.57 14.87
N ARG A 175 18.88 7.05 14.50
CA ARG A 175 18.13 6.59 13.31
C ARG A 175 18.87 6.94 12.02
N ALA A 176 19.33 8.18 11.91
CA ALA A 176 20.13 8.64 10.77
C ALA A 176 21.46 7.86 10.65
N ALA A 177 22.12 7.57 11.78
CA ALA A 177 23.34 6.77 11.81
C ALA A 177 23.11 5.28 11.47
N LEU A 178 21.99 4.69 11.89
CA LEU A 178 21.63 3.31 11.54
C LEU A 178 21.25 3.15 10.06
N LEU A 179 20.57 4.15 9.49
CA LEU A 179 20.26 4.19 8.05
C LEU A 179 21.52 4.30 7.19
N HIS A 180 22.51 5.07 7.65
CA HIS A 180 23.82 5.16 7.03
C HIS A 180 24.64 3.86 7.17
N CYS A 181 24.47 3.11 8.27
CA CYS A 181 25.18 1.83 8.49
C CYS A 181 24.50 0.61 7.84
N LEU A 182 23.25 0.73 7.37
CA LEU A 182 22.49 -0.32 6.69
C LEU A 182 22.42 -0.14 5.17
N ASP A 183 23.13 0.86 4.63
CA ASP A 183 23.05 1.25 3.21
C ASP A 183 21.62 1.59 2.75
N LEU A 184 20.83 2.16 3.68
CA LEU A 184 19.47 2.64 3.45
C LEU A 184 19.40 4.17 3.62
N PRO A 185 20.19 4.99 2.90
CA PRO A 185 20.04 6.46 2.93
C PRO A 185 18.70 6.96 2.36
N GLN A 186 17.81 6.05 1.98
CA GLN A 186 16.83 6.32 0.95
C GLN A 186 15.38 6.42 1.46
N ILE A 187 15.19 6.76 2.74
CA ILE A 187 13.86 7.19 3.19
C ILE A 187 13.60 8.58 2.61
N CYS A 188 12.82 8.62 1.53
CA CYS A 188 12.13 9.78 1.00
C CYS A 188 11.59 10.64 2.16
N THR A 189 12.14 11.83 2.40
CA THR A 189 11.63 12.83 3.36
C THR A 189 10.09 12.93 3.42
N LEU A 190 9.53 13.48 4.52
CA LEU A 190 8.09 13.80 4.59
C LEU A 190 7.61 14.58 3.34
N GLN A 191 8.45 15.47 2.82
CA GLN A 191 8.17 16.25 1.62
C GLN A 191 7.99 15.37 0.38
N SER A 192 8.84 14.37 0.17
CA SER A 192 8.69 13.42 -0.95
C SER A 192 7.46 12.54 -0.79
N LEU A 193 7.13 12.10 0.43
CA LEU A 193 5.88 11.36 0.65
C LEU A 193 4.65 12.24 0.33
N GLN A 194 4.68 13.52 0.70
CA GLN A 194 3.63 14.48 0.34
C GLN A 194 3.59 14.81 -1.16
N ALA A 195 4.71 14.68 -1.86
CA ALA A 195 4.84 14.91 -3.30
C ALA A 195 4.51 13.67 -4.15
N THR A 196 4.17 12.53 -3.53
CA THR A 196 3.80 11.30 -4.24
C THR A 196 2.66 11.57 -5.22
N GLU A 197 2.93 11.34 -6.50
CA GLU A 197 1.95 11.49 -7.56
C GLU A 197 1.03 10.27 -7.62
N VAL A 198 -0.17 10.43 -8.20
CA VAL A 198 -1.09 9.34 -8.43
C VAL A 198 -1.55 9.36 -9.88
N VAL A 199 -1.52 8.20 -10.52
CA VAL A 199 -2.21 7.94 -11.79
C VAL A 199 -3.34 6.94 -11.54
N ALA A 200 -4.55 7.30 -11.98
CA ALA A 200 -5.72 6.42 -11.90
C ALA A 200 -5.86 5.61 -13.18
N LEU A 201 -5.94 4.29 -13.05
CA LEU A 201 -6.17 3.37 -14.16
C LEU A 201 -7.67 3.08 -14.29
N LEU A 202 -8.21 3.31 -15.48
CA LEU A 202 -9.62 3.12 -15.82
C LEU A 202 -9.79 2.25 -17.06
N PHE A 203 -11.00 1.72 -17.24
CA PHE A 203 -11.39 0.97 -18.43
C PHE A 203 -12.57 1.64 -19.13
N TRP A 204 -12.61 1.50 -20.46
CA TRP A 204 -13.80 1.73 -21.27
C TRP A 204 -14.20 0.43 -21.93
N GLY A 205 -15.37 -0.10 -21.56
CA GLY A 205 -15.75 -1.48 -21.88
C GLY A 205 -14.72 -2.47 -21.32
N ARG A 206 -14.76 -3.73 -21.77
CA ARG A 206 -13.76 -4.71 -21.32
C ARG A 206 -12.46 -4.58 -22.11
N SER A 207 -11.59 -3.69 -21.64
CA SER A 207 -10.40 -3.20 -22.36
C SER A 207 -9.05 -3.56 -21.73
N GLY A 208 -9.01 -4.41 -20.69
CA GLY A 208 -7.76 -4.97 -20.17
C GLY A 208 -6.95 -4.03 -19.26
N SER A 209 -7.61 -3.19 -18.45
CA SER A 209 -6.93 -2.31 -17.49
C SER A 209 -6.16 -3.06 -16.40
N VAL A 210 -6.65 -4.23 -15.94
CA VAL A 210 -5.91 -5.09 -14.99
C VAL A 210 -4.64 -5.65 -15.64
N PHE A 211 -4.71 -6.05 -16.92
CA PHE A 211 -3.53 -6.44 -17.68
C PHE A 211 -2.53 -5.29 -17.77
N LEU A 212 -2.96 -4.08 -18.12
CA LEU A 212 -2.05 -2.93 -18.13
C LEU A 212 -1.41 -2.67 -16.76
N GLN A 213 -2.19 -2.76 -15.67
CA GLN A 213 -1.64 -2.59 -14.33
C GLN A 213 -0.57 -3.65 -14.01
N SER A 214 -0.79 -4.91 -14.41
CA SER A 214 0.19 -5.99 -14.18
C SER A 214 1.52 -5.75 -14.89
N LEU A 215 1.56 -4.91 -15.92
CA LEU A 215 2.79 -4.47 -16.59
C LEU A 215 3.53 -3.37 -15.83
N LEU A 216 2.88 -2.70 -14.87
CA LEU A 216 3.50 -1.69 -14.01
C LEU A 216 4.07 -2.28 -12.72
N ASP A 217 3.83 -3.57 -12.49
CA ASP A 217 4.33 -4.28 -11.33
C ASP A 217 5.86 -4.24 -11.29
N ARG A 218 6.39 -4.22 -10.07
CA ARG A 218 7.82 -4.17 -9.77
C ARG A 218 8.64 -2.99 -10.31
N HIS A 219 8.04 -2.00 -10.97
CA HIS A 219 8.79 -0.84 -11.46
C HIS A 219 9.51 -0.10 -10.31
N PRO A 220 10.78 0.33 -10.47
CA PRO A 220 11.55 1.02 -9.41
C PRO A 220 10.92 2.34 -8.94
N GLU A 221 10.15 2.99 -9.81
CA GLU A 221 9.56 4.31 -9.53
C GLU A 221 8.04 4.28 -9.21
N ILE A 222 7.39 3.13 -9.38
CA ILE A 222 5.93 2.98 -9.19
C ILE A 222 5.62 2.23 -7.91
N LEU A 223 4.64 2.70 -7.16
CA LEU A 223 3.98 1.98 -6.09
C LEU A 223 2.67 1.41 -6.63
N SER A 224 2.42 0.12 -6.45
CA SER A 224 1.11 -0.46 -6.80
C SER A 224 0.66 -1.50 -5.80
N THR A 225 -0.66 -1.72 -5.78
CA THR A 225 -1.30 -2.83 -5.08
C THR A 225 -1.98 -3.71 -6.12
N PRO A 226 -2.15 -5.02 -5.86
CA PRO A 226 -2.58 -5.95 -6.89
C PRO A 226 -4.01 -5.70 -7.36
N ALA A 227 -4.16 -5.66 -8.68
CA ALA A 227 -5.44 -5.63 -9.40
C ALA A 227 -6.45 -4.64 -8.79
N THR A 228 -7.72 -5.05 -8.68
CA THR A 228 -8.84 -4.22 -8.22
C THR A 228 -9.06 -4.26 -6.71
N VAL A 229 -8.13 -4.83 -5.92
CA VAL A 229 -8.32 -5.09 -4.49
C VAL A 229 -8.68 -3.83 -3.71
N LEU A 230 -8.07 -2.69 -4.06
CA LEU A 230 -8.34 -1.41 -3.39
C LEU A 230 -9.38 -0.52 -4.07
N MET A 231 -10.08 -0.98 -5.13
CA MET A 231 -11.02 -0.13 -5.88
C MET A 231 -12.14 0.48 -5.02
N ARG A 232 -12.42 -0.11 -3.85
CA ARG A 232 -13.46 0.30 -2.88
C ARG A 232 -12.90 1.04 -1.66
N PHE A 233 -11.62 1.37 -1.62
CA PHE A 233 -10.98 2.00 -0.45
C PHE A 233 -11.78 3.20 0.08
N TYR A 234 -12.17 4.12 -0.82
CA TYR A 234 -12.91 5.34 -0.48
C TYR A 234 -14.36 5.11 -0.04
N GLU A 235 -14.98 4.01 -0.43
CA GLU A 235 -16.29 3.58 0.09
C GLU A 235 -16.19 3.02 1.50
N VAL A 236 -15.15 2.23 1.76
CA VAL A 236 -14.98 1.50 3.03
C VAL A 236 -14.42 2.41 4.13
N TRP A 237 -13.57 3.36 3.77
CA TRP A 237 -12.84 4.21 4.71
C TRP A 237 -13.71 4.89 5.78
N PRO A 238 -14.85 5.55 5.46
CA PRO A 238 -15.69 6.21 6.46
C PRO A 238 -16.29 5.25 7.49
N ASP A 239 -16.68 4.05 7.05
CA ASP A 239 -17.28 3.03 7.92
C ASP A 239 -16.23 2.40 8.84
N LEU A 240 -15.01 2.23 8.33
CA LEU A 240 -13.87 1.73 9.08
C LEU A 240 -13.51 2.66 10.24
N LEU A 241 -13.45 3.97 9.98
CA LEU A 241 -13.26 4.98 11.03
C LEU A 241 -14.43 5.00 12.03
N ARG A 242 -15.68 4.95 11.54
CA ARG A 242 -16.87 4.99 12.39
C ARG A 242 -16.93 3.81 13.36
N SER A 243 -16.64 2.60 12.86
CA SER A 243 -16.61 1.38 13.67
C SER A 243 -15.61 1.49 14.83
N LEU A 244 -14.41 2.01 14.57
CA LEU A 244 -13.37 2.17 15.59
C LEU A 244 -13.72 3.22 16.64
N VAL A 245 -14.32 4.35 16.22
CA VAL A 245 -14.76 5.42 17.14
C VAL A 245 -15.92 4.95 18.02
N GLN A 246 -16.85 4.14 17.49
CA GLN A 246 -18.02 3.67 18.25
C GLN A 246 -17.68 2.52 19.21
N THR A 247 -16.71 1.67 18.86
CA THR A 247 -16.39 0.46 19.64
C THR A 247 -15.29 0.67 20.67
N ARG A 248 -14.47 1.74 20.57
CA ARG A 248 -13.33 1.95 21.46
C ARG A 248 -13.37 3.30 22.18
N ARG A 249 -12.90 3.30 23.44
CA ARG A 249 -12.70 4.52 24.25
C ARG A 249 -11.46 5.33 23.82
N ALA A 250 -10.55 4.74 23.06
CA ALA A 250 -9.33 5.37 22.54
C ALA A 250 -9.00 4.84 21.14
N PHE A 251 -8.49 5.72 20.27
CA PHE A 251 -8.09 5.41 18.90
C PHE A 251 -6.62 4.98 18.86
N GLU A 252 -6.35 3.79 18.32
CA GLU A 252 -5.00 3.27 18.12
C GLU A 252 -4.79 2.95 16.64
N LEU A 253 -3.69 3.46 16.06
CA LEU A 253 -3.35 3.21 14.66
C LEU A 253 -3.19 1.71 14.36
N GLY A 254 -2.66 0.93 15.31
CA GLY A 254 -2.57 -0.52 15.17
C GLY A 254 -3.95 -1.17 14.95
N ALA A 255 -4.97 -0.73 15.69
CA ALA A 255 -6.34 -1.24 15.56
C ALA A 255 -7.00 -0.81 14.24
N LEU A 256 -6.67 0.39 13.73
CA LEU A 256 -7.08 0.82 12.39
C LEU A 256 -6.52 -0.11 11.32
N LEU A 257 -5.25 -0.49 11.43
CA LEU A 257 -4.61 -1.41 10.49
C LEU A 257 -5.18 -2.82 10.60
N ASP A 258 -5.60 -3.27 11.79
CA ASP A 258 -6.27 -4.57 11.97
C ASP A 258 -7.63 -4.57 11.25
N ALA A 259 -8.46 -3.56 11.50
CA ALA A 259 -9.75 -3.41 10.83
C ALA A 259 -9.60 -3.23 9.30
N PHE A 260 -8.55 -2.55 8.85
CA PHE A 260 -8.21 -2.44 7.44
C PHE A 260 -7.91 -3.81 6.81
N ALA A 261 -7.10 -4.64 7.47
CA ALA A 261 -6.79 -5.98 6.96
C ALA A 261 -8.01 -6.91 6.93
N GLU A 262 -8.92 -6.77 7.89
CA GLU A 262 -10.21 -7.48 7.88
C GLU A 262 -11.09 -7.05 6.71
N ALA A 263 -11.06 -5.77 6.33
CA ALA A 263 -11.84 -5.24 5.21
C ALA A 263 -11.24 -5.56 3.83
N PHE A 264 -9.92 -5.76 3.76
CA PHE A 264 -9.19 -6.05 2.52
C PHE A 264 -8.28 -7.30 2.65
N PRO A 265 -8.84 -8.48 2.97
CA PRO A 265 -8.05 -9.69 3.24
C PRO A 265 -7.24 -10.15 2.01
N VAL A 266 -7.79 -9.99 0.80
CA VAL A 266 -7.15 -10.37 -0.48
C VAL A 266 -5.84 -9.62 -0.72
N LEU A 267 -5.64 -8.45 -0.10
CA LEU A 267 -4.37 -7.71 -0.21
C LEU A 267 -3.20 -8.49 0.42
N PHE A 268 -3.48 -9.28 1.46
CA PHE A 268 -2.49 -10.01 2.25
C PHE A 268 -2.46 -11.50 1.96
N GLU A 269 -3.61 -12.10 1.63
CA GLU A 269 -3.71 -13.50 1.21
C GLU A 269 -4.92 -13.68 0.29
N ALA A 270 -4.66 -13.90 -0.99
CA ALA A 270 -5.69 -13.99 -2.01
C ALA A 270 -6.34 -15.38 -2.12
N ALA A 271 -6.57 -16.09 -1.02
CA ALA A 271 -7.17 -17.44 -1.02
C ALA A 271 -8.41 -17.51 -0.11
N PRO A 272 -9.64 -17.57 -0.67
CA PRO A 272 -9.97 -17.44 -2.09
C PRO A 272 -9.83 -16.00 -2.60
N ASP A 273 -9.53 -15.82 -3.89
CA ASP A 273 -9.52 -14.50 -4.52
C ASP A 273 -10.95 -14.00 -4.76
N THR A 274 -11.39 -13.01 -3.98
CA THR A 274 -12.72 -12.37 -4.17
C THR A 274 -12.70 -11.21 -5.17
N SER A 275 -11.53 -10.85 -5.72
CA SER A 275 -11.41 -9.81 -6.74
C SER A 275 -11.67 -10.30 -8.17
N ASN A 276 -11.82 -11.62 -8.36
CA ASN A 276 -11.95 -12.29 -9.66
C ASN A 276 -10.80 -12.00 -10.63
N CYS A 277 -9.64 -11.64 -10.11
CA CYS A 277 -8.46 -11.31 -10.88
C CYS A 277 -7.46 -12.47 -10.93
N ASN A 278 -7.83 -13.69 -10.54
CA ASN A 278 -6.97 -14.88 -10.48
C ASN A 278 -5.72 -14.67 -9.60
N LEU A 279 -5.84 -13.91 -8.51
CA LEU A 279 -4.72 -13.66 -7.59
C LEU A 279 -4.33 -14.89 -6.74
N ASP A 280 -5.13 -15.97 -6.78
CA ASP A 280 -4.82 -17.30 -6.25
C ASP A 280 -4.19 -18.27 -7.27
N HIS A 281 -4.06 -17.86 -8.55
CA HIS A 281 -3.57 -18.71 -9.65
C HIS A 281 -2.41 -18.04 -10.41
N LEU A 282 -1.45 -17.51 -9.67
CA LEU A 282 -0.26 -16.83 -10.19
C LEU A 282 0.92 -17.80 -10.36
N GLY A 283 2.01 -17.28 -10.91
CA GLY A 283 3.25 -18.02 -11.13
C GLY A 283 3.23 -18.90 -12.38
N PRO A 284 4.35 -19.52 -12.76
CA PRO A 284 4.47 -20.28 -14.02
C PRO A 284 3.47 -21.45 -14.14
N GLU A 285 3.20 -22.13 -13.02
CA GLU A 285 2.31 -23.30 -12.96
C GLU A 285 0.87 -22.97 -12.53
N ARG A 286 0.56 -21.68 -12.28
CA ARG A 286 -0.78 -21.20 -11.85
C ARG A 286 -1.29 -21.80 -10.54
N ASP A 287 -0.36 -22.11 -9.65
CA ASP A 287 -0.60 -22.75 -8.35
C ASP A 287 -0.17 -21.85 -7.17
N GLN A 288 0.24 -20.61 -7.45
CA GLN A 288 0.73 -19.67 -6.43
C GLN A 288 -0.33 -18.64 -6.07
N VAL A 289 -0.49 -18.44 -4.77
CA VAL A 289 -1.39 -17.44 -4.20
C VAL A 289 -0.60 -16.18 -3.89
N LEU A 290 -1.15 -15.03 -4.25
CA LEU A 290 -0.63 -13.74 -3.82
C LEU A 290 -0.67 -13.65 -2.30
N LYS A 291 0.50 -13.44 -1.69
CA LYS A 291 0.66 -13.37 -0.24
C LYS A 291 1.63 -12.28 0.17
N VAL A 292 1.21 -11.45 1.11
CA VAL A 292 2.02 -10.42 1.77
C VAL A 292 1.81 -10.51 3.27
N SER A 293 2.91 -10.50 4.02
CA SER A 293 2.87 -10.61 5.48
C SER A 293 2.18 -9.39 6.11
N TYR A 294 0.99 -9.60 6.67
CA TYR A 294 0.27 -8.55 7.39
C TYR A 294 1.11 -7.98 8.56
N SER A 295 1.85 -8.82 9.27
CA SER A 295 2.70 -8.37 10.37
C SER A 295 3.83 -7.46 9.92
N ASP A 296 4.37 -7.69 8.72
CA ASP A 296 5.44 -6.87 8.15
C ASP A 296 4.88 -5.58 7.57
N PHE A 297 3.72 -5.65 6.90
CA PHE A 297 2.95 -4.46 6.48
C PHE A 297 2.60 -3.56 7.65
N LYS A 298 2.06 -4.11 8.73
CA LYS A 298 1.67 -3.35 9.93
C LYS A 298 2.89 -2.68 10.55
N GLN A 299 4.01 -3.38 10.66
CA GLN A 299 5.26 -2.82 11.17
C GLN A 299 5.82 -1.72 10.26
N ALA A 300 5.84 -1.94 8.94
CA ALA A 300 6.27 -0.95 7.96
C ALA A 300 5.39 0.31 8.02
N PHE A 301 4.07 0.16 8.06
CA PHE A 301 3.14 1.28 8.15
C PHE A 301 3.38 2.09 9.43
N LEU A 302 3.43 1.43 10.60
CA LEU A 302 3.66 2.11 11.88
C LEU A 302 5.01 2.83 11.90
N TRP A 303 6.04 2.24 11.31
CA TRP A 303 7.36 2.84 11.21
C TRP A 303 7.38 4.07 10.29
N LEU A 304 6.73 4.00 9.11
CA LEU A 304 6.58 5.16 8.22
C LEU A 304 5.78 6.27 8.90
N ALA A 305 4.67 5.92 9.54
CA ALA A 305 3.81 6.85 10.27
C ALA A 305 4.58 7.59 11.38
N GLN A 306 5.29 6.87 12.25
CA GLN A 306 6.13 7.46 13.30
C GLN A 306 7.28 8.27 12.72
N GLY A 307 7.88 7.77 11.63
CA GLY A 307 9.08 8.31 11.05
C GLY A 307 8.89 9.61 10.27
N PHE A 308 7.72 9.81 9.66
CA PHE A 308 7.39 11.00 8.88
C PHE A 308 6.54 12.02 9.64
N TYR A 309 5.77 11.57 10.62
CA TYR A 309 4.77 12.41 11.29
C TYR A 309 5.02 12.51 12.80
N SER A 310 6.28 12.58 13.19
CA SER A 310 6.70 12.68 14.61
C SER A 310 6.19 13.91 15.36
N GLY A 311 5.67 14.93 14.65
CA GLY A 311 5.06 16.14 15.21
C GLY A 311 3.53 16.07 15.37
N GLY A 312 2.90 14.93 15.07
CA GLY A 312 1.46 14.75 15.04
C GLY A 312 1.00 14.25 13.67
N LEU A 313 0.49 13.02 13.63
CA LEU A 313 -0.08 12.44 12.42
C LEU A 313 -1.57 12.75 12.36
N GLU A 314 -1.97 13.59 11.40
CA GLU A 314 -3.38 13.68 11.01
C GLU A 314 -3.68 12.56 10.00
N ILE A 315 -4.38 11.52 10.47
CA ILE A 315 -4.80 10.40 9.62
C ILE A 315 -6.03 10.81 8.82
N SER A 316 -5.77 11.34 7.62
CA SER A 316 -6.78 11.48 6.57
C SER A 316 -6.80 10.24 5.66
N SER A 317 -7.84 10.09 4.84
CA SER A 317 -7.87 9.05 3.78
C SER A 317 -6.68 9.16 2.85
N LYS A 318 -6.26 10.39 2.50
CA LYS A 318 -5.11 10.67 1.65
C LYS A 318 -3.81 10.15 2.27
N THR A 319 -3.53 10.56 3.51
CA THR A 319 -2.29 10.18 4.21
C THR A 319 -2.23 8.66 4.40
N PHE A 320 -3.35 8.05 4.78
CA PHE A 320 -3.43 6.60 4.93
C PHE A 320 -3.21 5.88 3.61
N PHE A 321 -3.84 6.35 2.52
CA PHE A 321 -3.71 5.78 1.19
C PHE A 321 -2.26 5.79 0.70
N VAL A 322 -1.54 6.90 0.85
CA VAL A 322 -0.12 6.98 0.47
C VAL A 322 0.74 6.05 1.33
N LEU A 323 0.63 6.13 2.66
CA LEU A 323 1.40 5.28 3.57
C LEU A 323 1.16 3.79 3.33
N LEU A 324 -0.09 3.42 3.00
CA LEU A 324 -0.45 2.05 2.67
C LEU A 324 0.36 1.52 1.48
N HIS A 325 0.49 2.30 0.40
CA HIS A 325 1.19 1.83 -0.80
C HIS A 325 2.69 1.64 -0.53
N TYR A 326 3.31 2.56 0.20
CA TYR A 326 4.71 2.42 0.63
C TYR A 326 4.89 1.23 1.59
N ALA A 327 4.02 1.07 2.58
CA ALA A 327 4.08 -0.03 3.52
C ALA A 327 3.89 -1.39 2.83
N TYR A 328 3.05 -1.45 1.80
CA TYR A 328 2.81 -2.65 1.01
C TYR A 328 4.06 -3.10 0.25
N GLU A 329 4.80 -2.17 -0.34
CA GLU A 329 6.05 -2.45 -1.05
C GLU A 329 7.17 -2.85 -0.08
N LEU A 330 7.30 -2.15 1.05
CA LEU A 330 8.26 -2.53 2.10
C LEU A 330 7.98 -3.92 2.69
N ALA A 331 6.72 -4.29 2.88
CA ALA A 331 6.33 -5.61 3.39
C ALA A 331 6.73 -6.77 2.47
N GLN A 332 6.93 -6.48 1.18
CA GLN A 332 7.42 -7.40 0.19
C GLN A 332 8.96 -7.38 0.08
N GLY A 333 9.64 -6.56 0.88
CA GLY A 333 11.08 -6.38 0.84
C GLY A 333 11.58 -5.54 -0.32
N LEU A 334 10.72 -4.65 -0.87
CA LEU A 334 11.06 -3.86 -2.05
C LEU A 334 11.70 -2.53 -1.68
N ASP A 335 12.60 -2.09 -2.55
CA ASP A 335 13.19 -0.77 -2.45
C ASP A 335 12.16 0.29 -2.87
N ILE A 336 11.95 1.28 -2.01
CA ILE A 336 10.96 2.36 -2.18
C ILE A 336 11.58 3.72 -2.47
N SER A 337 12.89 3.75 -2.64
CA SER A 337 13.71 4.96 -2.63
C SER A 337 13.48 5.92 -3.78
N ASP A 338 13.33 5.35 -4.98
CA ASP A 338 13.02 6.08 -6.20
C ASP A 338 11.51 6.09 -6.48
N LYS A 339 10.71 5.44 -5.63
CA LYS A 339 9.27 5.33 -5.79
C LYS A 339 8.57 6.64 -5.45
N HIS A 340 7.85 7.19 -6.42
CA HIS A 340 7.19 8.49 -6.29
C HIS A 340 5.82 8.54 -7.01
N LEU A 341 5.43 7.51 -7.74
CA LEU A 341 4.17 7.45 -8.48
C LEU A 341 3.32 6.27 -8.03
N ILE A 342 2.09 6.50 -7.56
CA ILE A 342 1.12 5.43 -7.30
C ILE A 342 0.34 5.13 -8.58
N ALA A 343 0.42 3.88 -9.05
CA ALA A 343 -0.48 3.35 -10.09
C ALA A 343 -1.72 2.74 -9.42
N TYR A 344 -2.78 3.54 -9.29
CA TYR A 344 -4.00 3.15 -8.60
C TYR A 344 -5.06 2.62 -9.57
N GLN A 345 -5.44 1.35 -9.40
CA GLN A 345 -6.50 0.69 -10.15
C GLN A 345 -7.89 1.09 -9.63
N LEU A 346 -8.27 2.33 -9.92
CA LEU A 346 -9.59 2.86 -9.56
C LEU A 346 -10.72 2.03 -10.17
N HIS A 347 -10.51 1.50 -11.40
CA HIS A 347 -11.39 0.52 -12.06
C HIS A 347 -12.89 0.87 -12.06
N ARG A 348 -13.21 2.17 -11.96
CA ARG A 348 -14.58 2.66 -11.84
C ARG A 348 -14.72 3.90 -12.71
N PRO A 349 -15.17 3.74 -13.97
CA PRO A 349 -15.14 4.82 -14.95
C PRO A 349 -16.27 5.85 -14.77
N GLY A 350 -17.33 5.52 -14.03
CA GLY A 350 -18.45 6.42 -13.71
C GLY A 350 -18.29 7.14 -12.36
N LEU A 351 -19.07 8.20 -12.16
CA LEU A 351 -19.11 8.94 -10.89
C LEU A 351 -19.80 8.13 -9.79
N ASN A 352 -19.10 7.91 -8.68
CA ASN A 352 -19.60 7.22 -7.49
C ASN A 352 -18.84 7.69 -6.23
N PRO A 353 -19.24 7.29 -5.01
CA PRO A 353 -18.55 7.72 -3.79
C PRO A 353 -17.04 7.46 -3.79
N SER A 354 -16.58 6.34 -4.38
CA SER A 354 -15.16 6.05 -4.47
C SER A 354 -14.41 7.04 -5.35
N THR A 355 -14.92 7.33 -6.56
CA THR A 355 -14.28 8.31 -7.46
C THR A 355 -14.32 9.72 -6.86
N THR A 356 -15.43 10.11 -6.24
CA THR A 356 -15.58 11.43 -5.63
C THR A 356 -14.63 11.62 -4.45
N GLY A 357 -14.52 10.61 -3.58
CA GLY A 357 -13.57 10.63 -2.46
C GLY A 357 -12.11 10.68 -2.94
N PHE A 358 -11.80 9.90 -3.98
CA PHE A 358 -10.47 9.85 -4.57
C PHE A 358 -10.03 11.18 -5.19
N PHE A 359 -10.85 11.77 -6.07
CA PHE A 359 -10.51 13.05 -6.70
C PHE A 359 -10.55 14.24 -5.73
N ARG A 360 -11.25 14.13 -4.60
CA ARG A 360 -11.13 15.11 -3.51
C ARG A 360 -9.74 15.09 -2.88
N ASP A 361 -9.19 13.90 -2.65
CA ASP A 361 -7.88 13.74 -2.00
C ASP A 361 -6.72 14.00 -2.97
N PHE A 362 -6.91 13.63 -4.25
CA PHE A 362 -5.92 13.72 -5.32
C PHE A 362 -6.49 14.47 -6.55
N PRO A 363 -6.80 15.78 -6.44
CA PRO A 363 -7.44 16.54 -7.51
C PRO A 363 -6.56 16.72 -8.76
N GLN A 364 -5.24 16.55 -8.62
CA GLN A 364 -4.28 16.64 -9.73
C GLN A 364 -3.99 15.29 -10.40
N THR A 365 -4.78 14.25 -10.09
CA THR A 365 -4.56 12.91 -10.64
C THR A 365 -4.62 12.91 -12.16
N ARG A 366 -3.66 12.22 -12.77
CA ARG A 366 -3.66 11.87 -14.19
C ARG A 366 -4.45 10.58 -14.38
N VAL A 367 -5.15 10.43 -15.51
CA VAL A 367 -5.93 9.23 -15.83
C VAL A 367 -5.28 8.46 -16.97
N LEU A 368 -5.03 7.18 -16.74
CA LEU A 368 -4.62 6.21 -17.74
C LEU A 368 -5.84 5.37 -18.12
N GLY A 369 -6.44 5.69 -19.27
CA GLY A 369 -7.66 5.06 -19.76
C GLY A 369 -7.37 3.97 -20.78
N MET A 370 -7.80 2.74 -20.51
CA MET A 370 -7.76 1.64 -21.48
C MET A 370 -8.99 1.65 -22.40
N ALA A 371 -8.75 1.62 -23.70
CA ALA A 371 -9.75 1.50 -24.74
C ALA A 371 -9.55 0.22 -25.57
N ARG A 372 -10.63 -0.28 -26.14
CA ARG A 372 -10.66 -1.41 -27.06
C ARG A 372 -11.73 -1.14 -28.10
N GLU A 373 -11.66 -1.79 -29.27
CA GLU A 373 -12.71 -1.68 -30.28
C GLU A 373 -14.11 -1.92 -29.64
N PRO A 374 -15.08 -1.00 -29.80
CA PRO A 374 -16.27 -0.97 -28.97
C PRO A 374 -17.14 -2.22 -29.03
N MET A 375 -17.29 -2.86 -30.19
CA MET A 375 -18.11 -4.07 -30.32
C MET A 375 -17.47 -5.24 -29.61
N ARG A 376 -16.16 -5.41 -29.75
CA ARG A 376 -15.39 -6.44 -29.03
C ARG A 376 -15.41 -6.19 -27.53
N ALA A 377 -15.28 -4.94 -27.10
CA ALA A 377 -15.32 -4.56 -25.69
C ALA A 377 -16.70 -4.84 -25.07
N LEU A 378 -17.79 -4.47 -25.75
CA LEU A 378 -19.16 -4.73 -25.34
C LEU A 378 -19.44 -6.24 -25.26
N HIS A 379 -19.18 -6.97 -26.35
CA HIS A 379 -19.39 -8.42 -26.40
C HIS A 379 -18.61 -9.15 -25.29
N SER A 380 -17.35 -8.75 -25.08
CA SER A 380 -16.52 -9.36 -24.04
C SER A 380 -17.03 -9.10 -22.61
N HIS A 381 -17.71 -7.97 -22.36
CA HIS A 381 -18.40 -7.71 -21.09
C HIS A 381 -19.66 -8.56 -20.96
N LEU A 382 -20.50 -8.62 -21.99
CA LEU A 382 -21.74 -9.40 -21.96
C LEU A 382 -21.43 -10.89 -21.74
N ARG A 383 -20.42 -11.43 -22.43
CA ARG A 383 -19.95 -12.81 -22.22
C ARG A 383 -19.49 -13.05 -20.78
N MET A 384 -18.71 -12.12 -20.21
CA MET A 384 -18.24 -12.20 -18.82
C MET A 384 -19.42 -12.35 -17.86
N TYR A 385 -20.37 -11.42 -17.96
CA TYR A 385 -21.52 -11.37 -17.07
C TYR A 385 -22.38 -12.62 -17.21
N LEU A 386 -22.59 -13.10 -18.45
CA LEU A 386 -23.27 -14.36 -18.71
C LEU A 386 -22.61 -15.54 -17.97
N GLU A 387 -21.29 -15.67 -18.08
CA GLU A 387 -20.50 -16.72 -17.42
C GLU A 387 -20.50 -16.59 -15.89
N ASP A 388 -20.48 -15.36 -15.37
CA ASP A 388 -20.55 -15.04 -13.94
C ASP A 388 -21.91 -15.36 -13.33
N THR A 389 -22.99 -14.98 -13.98
CA THR A 389 -24.36 -15.27 -13.54
C THR A 389 -24.66 -16.77 -13.59
N ARG A 390 -24.17 -17.48 -14.62
CA ARG A 390 -24.28 -18.95 -14.68
C ARG A 390 -23.56 -19.65 -13.54
N ALA A 391 -22.40 -19.13 -13.14
CA ALA A 391 -21.61 -19.68 -12.04
C ALA A 391 -22.09 -19.22 -10.65
N GLY A 392 -22.99 -18.25 -10.57
CA GLY A 392 -23.49 -17.70 -9.30
C GLY A 392 -22.48 -16.79 -8.59
N GLN A 393 -21.75 -15.97 -9.35
CA GLN A 393 -20.77 -15.04 -8.80
C GLN A 393 -21.41 -13.84 -8.09
N TYR A 394 -22.51 -13.33 -8.63
CA TYR A 394 -23.21 -12.16 -8.07
C TYR A 394 -24.44 -12.55 -7.25
N GLU A 395 -25.10 -13.63 -7.64
CA GLU A 395 -26.35 -14.13 -7.06
C GLU A 395 -26.34 -15.67 -7.05
N ALA A 396 -27.45 -16.30 -6.67
CA ALA A 396 -27.60 -17.74 -6.80
C ALA A 396 -27.31 -18.19 -8.26
N PRO A 397 -26.57 -19.30 -8.48
CA PRO A 397 -26.25 -19.76 -9.83
C PRO A 397 -27.49 -19.92 -10.70
N ARG A 398 -27.44 -19.38 -11.93
CA ARG A 398 -28.48 -19.54 -12.96
C ARG A 398 -27.91 -20.21 -14.21
N PRO A 399 -27.72 -21.54 -14.24
CA PRO A 399 -27.04 -22.24 -15.33
C PRO A 399 -27.64 -22.00 -16.72
N ASP A 400 -28.97 -21.80 -16.77
CA ASP A 400 -29.70 -21.55 -18.01
C ASP A 400 -29.73 -20.06 -18.43
N TYR A 401 -29.10 -19.17 -17.65
CA TYR A 401 -29.06 -17.75 -17.97
C TYR A 401 -28.51 -17.52 -19.37
N SER A 402 -29.08 -16.57 -20.09
CA SER A 402 -28.90 -16.42 -21.54
C SER A 402 -28.87 -14.96 -21.97
N TYR A 403 -28.46 -14.71 -23.23
CA TYR A 403 -28.52 -13.34 -23.78
C TYR A 403 -29.95 -12.81 -23.89
N HIS A 404 -30.97 -13.66 -24.07
CA HIS A 404 -32.35 -13.17 -24.14
C HIS A 404 -32.85 -12.69 -22.78
N GLU A 405 -32.50 -13.39 -21.70
CA GLU A 405 -32.78 -12.93 -20.33
C GLU A 405 -31.98 -11.66 -20.00
N MET A 406 -30.72 -11.58 -20.43
CA MET A 406 -29.87 -10.40 -20.26
C MET A 406 -30.43 -9.13 -20.95
N VAL A 407 -31.12 -9.30 -22.08
CA VAL A 407 -31.86 -8.20 -22.70
C VAL A 407 -33.10 -7.87 -21.86
N ARG A 408 -33.87 -8.89 -21.45
CA ARG A 408 -35.11 -8.73 -20.70
C ARG A 408 -34.89 -8.02 -19.35
N ASP A 409 -33.85 -8.39 -18.60
CA ASP A 409 -33.56 -7.84 -17.28
C ASP A 409 -32.82 -6.48 -17.30
N GLY A 410 -32.55 -5.95 -18.50
CA GLY A 410 -31.90 -4.66 -18.70
C GLY A 410 -30.38 -4.68 -18.54
N THR A 411 -29.76 -5.82 -18.26
CA THR A 411 -28.30 -5.92 -18.14
C THR A 411 -27.59 -5.54 -19.44
N TYR A 412 -28.10 -5.99 -20.59
CA TYR A 412 -27.56 -5.60 -21.90
C TYR A 412 -27.57 -4.07 -22.08
N LEU A 413 -28.67 -3.42 -21.70
CA LEU A 413 -28.82 -1.97 -21.75
C LEU A 413 -27.78 -1.28 -20.87
N GLY A 414 -27.54 -1.79 -19.65
CA GLY A 414 -26.51 -1.25 -18.75
C GLY A 414 -25.11 -1.29 -19.35
N TYR A 415 -24.72 -2.42 -19.97
CA TYR A 415 -23.41 -2.51 -20.64
C TYR A 415 -23.32 -1.70 -21.92
N TYR A 416 -24.43 -1.59 -22.68
CA TYR A 416 -24.51 -0.72 -23.85
C TYR A 416 -24.36 0.75 -23.44
N GLN A 417 -25.04 1.18 -22.38
CA GLN A 417 -24.92 2.51 -21.78
C GLN A 417 -23.48 2.77 -21.33
N HIS A 418 -22.87 1.83 -20.62
CA HIS A 418 -21.46 1.92 -20.22
C HIS A 418 -20.53 2.07 -21.43
N GLN A 419 -20.76 1.32 -22.52
CA GLN A 419 -19.97 1.42 -23.74
C GLN A 419 -20.11 2.79 -24.44
N LEU A 420 -21.27 3.44 -24.34
CA LEU A 420 -21.50 4.78 -24.88
C LEU A 420 -20.93 5.90 -23.98
N GLY A 421 -21.00 5.71 -22.67
CA GLY A 421 -20.58 6.69 -21.67
C GLY A 421 -19.08 6.66 -21.35
N GLY A 422 -18.45 5.48 -21.34
CA GLY A 422 -17.05 5.33 -21.00
C GLY A 422 -16.70 5.98 -19.67
N TRP A 423 -15.67 6.82 -19.69
CA TRP A 423 -15.27 7.69 -18.58
C TRP A 423 -15.65 9.17 -18.80
N LYS A 424 -16.58 9.48 -19.73
CA LYS A 424 -16.96 10.87 -20.06
C LYS A 424 -17.52 11.62 -18.86
N ALA A 425 -18.32 10.96 -18.01
CA ALA A 425 -18.85 11.58 -16.80
C ALA A 425 -17.73 12.04 -15.85
N LEU A 426 -16.70 11.21 -15.69
CA LEU A 426 -15.51 11.52 -14.89
C LEU A 426 -14.68 12.64 -15.54
N GLN A 427 -14.47 12.58 -16.86
CA GLN A 427 -13.78 13.64 -17.60
C GLN A 427 -14.47 14.99 -17.48
N ASN A 428 -15.80 15.03 -17.62
CA ASN A 428 -16.56 16.27 -17.53
C ASN A 428 -16.58 16.85 -16.10
N ALA A 429 -16.46 16.00 -15.08
CA ALA A 429 -16.51 16.44 -13.69
C ALA A 429 -15.16 16.96 -13.16
N TYR A 430 -14.05 16.38 -13.62
CA TYR A 430 -12.72 16.63 -13.05
C TYR A 430 -11.68 17.11 -14.06
N GLU A 431 -11.95 17.00 -15.36
CA GLU A 431 -11.04 17.37 -16.46
C GLU A 431 -9.58 16.88 -16.28
N PRO A 432 -9.34 15.62 -15.86
CA PRO A 432 -7.99 15.17 -15.57
C PRO A 432 -7.19 15.01 -16.89
N PRO A 433 -5.86 15.22 -16.85
CA PRO A 433 -4.99 14.83 -17.97
C PRO A 433 -5.18 13.34 -18.28
N LEU A 434 -5.52 13.02 -19.53
CA LEU A 434 -5.84 11.67 -19.97
C LEU A 434 -4.80 11.14 -20.95
N TYR A 435 -4.30 9.94 -20.68
CA TYR A 435 -3.64 9.10 -21.66
C TYR A 435 -4.55 7.94 -22.05
N GLU A 436 -4.88 7.83 -23.34
CA GLU A 436 -5.66 6.71 -23.85
C GLU A 436 -4.75 5.67 -24.47
N MET A 437 -4.85 4.45 -23.96
CA MET A 437 -4.12 3.31 -24.48
C MET A 437 -5.09 2.32 -25.10
N ARG A 438 -4.81 1.94 -26.36
CA ARG A 438 -5.57 0.90 -27.04
C ARG A 438 -5.00 -0.47 -26.73
N LEU A 439 -5.86 -1.38 -26.31
CA LEU A 439 -5.49 -2.77 -26.05
C LEU A 439 -4.87 -3.43 -27.31
N GLU A 440 -5.43 -3.18 -28.50
CA GLU A 440 -4.90 -3.70 -29.76
C GLU A 440 -3.48 -3.19 -30.05
N ALA A 441 -3.22 -1.90 -29.79
CA ALA A 441 -1.92 -1.29 -30.04
C ALA A 441 -0.86 -1.81 -29.05
N LEU A 442 -1.22 -1.89 -27.76
CA LEU A 442 -0.37 -2.43 -26.72
C LEU A 442 0.06 -3.87 -27.05
N HIS A 443 -0.86 -4.70 -27.53
CA HIS A 443 -0.55 -6.08 -27.93
C HIS A 443 0.27 -6.16 -29.24
N ALA A 444 0.09 -5.22 -30.16
CA ALA A 444 0.77 -5.25 -31.46
C ALA A 444 2.23 -4.79 -31.37
N ALA A 445 2.50 -3.76 -30.57
CA ALA A 445 3.80 -3.09 -30.44
C ALA A 445 4.11 -2.70 -28.97
N PRO A 446 4.21 -3.69 -28.06
CA PRO A 446 4.22 -3.44 -26.60
C PRO A 446 5.34 -2.50 -26.16
N GLU A 447 6.58 -2.76 -26.57
CA GLU A 447 7.72 -1.94 -26.16
C GLU A 447 7.58 -0.48 -26.60
N SER A 448 7.09 -0.24 -27.83
CA SER A 448 6.86 1.11 -28.34
C SER A 448 5.78 1.84 -27.56
N GLU A 449 4.64 1.17 -27.30
CA GLU A 449 3.53 1.77 -26.56
C GLU A 449 3.86 2.01 -25.08
N LEU A 450 4.60 1.09 -24.45
CA LEU A 450 5.02 1.22 -23.06
C LEU A 450 6.13 2.26 -22.89
N LYS A 451 7.01 2.47 -23.88
CA LYS A 451 7.97 3.60 -23.86
C LYS A 451 7.25 4.95 -23.89
N LYS A 452 6.22 5.10 -24.72
CA LYS A 452 5.37 6.31 -24.74
C LYS A 452 4.64 6.49 -23.42
N LEU A 453 4.11 5.41 -22.84
CA LEU A 453 3.47 5.46 -21.54
C LEU A 453 4.46 5.89 -20.45
N ALA A 454 5.64 5.28 -20.38
CA ALA A 454 6.67 5.62 -19.38
C ALA A 454 7.04 7.11 -19.47
N GLN A 455 7.25 7.62 -20.69
CA GLN A 455 7.50 9.05 -20.92
C GLN A 455 6.34 9.92 -20.43
N TRP A 456 5.08 9.53 -20.68
CA TRP A 456 3.91 10.28 -20.23
C TRP A 456 3.72 10.21 -18.70
N LEU A 457 4.04 9.07 -18.08
CA LEU A 457 4.03 8.89 -16.63
C LEU A 457 5.16 9.66 -15.95
N GLY A 458 6.24 9.97 -16.68
CA GLY A 458 7.41 10.66 -16.13
C GLY A 458 8.39 9.70 -15.42
N ILE A 459 8.34 8.41 -15.76
CA ILE A 459 9.21 7.36 -15.20
C ILE A 459 10.23 6.92 -16.25
N ALA A 460 11.34 6.35 -15.79
CA ALA A 460 12.33 5.72 -16.65
C ALA A 460 11.77 4.47 -17.33
N TRP A 461 12.35 4.11 -18.48
CA TRP A 461 12.07 2.82 -19.09
C TRP A 461 12.73 1.70 -18.29
N ALA A 462 11.96 0.68 -17.90
CA ALA A 462 12.47 -0.54 -17.29
C ALA A 462 11.97 -1.79 -18.05
N PRO A 463 12.81 -2.83 -18.25
CA PRO A 463 12.39 -4.06 -18.93
C PRO A 463 11.21 -4.79 -18.27
N CYS A 464 11.01 -4.63 -16.96
CA CYS A 464 9.87 -5.22 -16.24
C CYS A 464 8.52 -4.74 -16.79
N LEU A 465 8.47 -3.61 -17.52
CA LEU A 465 7.25 -3.15 -18.19
C LEU A 465 6.71 -4.13 -19.24
N LEU A 466 7.53 -5.08 -19.70
CA LEU A 466 7.13 -6.14 -20.63
C LEU A 466 6.66 -7.42 -19.93
N GLU A 467 6.71 -7.46 -18.60
CA GLU A 467 6.36 -8.61 -17.79
C GLU A 467 5.00 -8.36 -17.11
N SER A 468 4.06 -9.27 -17.35
CA SER A 468 2.73 -9.23 -16.73
C SER A 468 2.79 -9.99 -15.41
N SER A 469 2.84 -9.27 -14.29
CA SER A 469 2.92 -9.86 -12.96
C SER A 469 2.11 -9.12 -11.89
N PHE A 470 1.92 -9.77 -10.75
CA PHE A 470 1.53 -9.13 -9.50
C PHE A 470 2.45 -9.62 -8.39
N ASN A 471 3.07 -8.70 -7.65
CA ASN A 471 4.07 -8.99 -6.62
C ASN A 471 5.23 -9.86 -7.15
N GLY A 472 5.61 -9.66 -8.42
CA GLY A 472 6.64 -10.45 -9.11
C GLY A 472 6.21 -11.86 -9.52
N LEU A 473 4.97 -12.27 -9.25
CA LEU A 473 4.42 -13.55 -9.70
C LEU A 473 3.74 -13.40 -11.06
N THR A 474 4.03 -14.30 -12.00
CA THR A 474 3.46 -14.27 -13.35
C THR A 474 1.94 -14.25 -13.32
N TYR A 475 1.35 -13.31 -14.07
CA TYR A 475 -0.10 -13.16 -14.22
C TYR A 475 -0.57 -13.66 -15.59
N TRP A 476 -1.68 -14.40 -15.60
CA TRP A 476 -2.23 -15.10 -16.77
C TRP A 476 -3.57 -14.53 -17.28
N GLY A 477 -3.97 -13.37 -16.75
CA GLY A 477 -5.29 -12.77 -17.01
C GLY A 477 -6.34 -13.17 -15.97
N ASP A 478 -7.47 -12.47 -16.02
CA ASP A 478 -8.59 -12.66 -15.09
C ASP A 478 -9.29 -14.00 -15.31
N SER A 479 -10.14 -14.41 -14.36
CA SER A 479 -10.83 -15.72 -14.37
C SER A 479 -11.74 -15.95 -15.58
N ARG A 480 -12.11 -14.87 -16.28
CA ARG A 480 -13.01 -14.84 -17.43
C ARG A 480 -12.31 -14.46 -18.72
N ALA A 481 -10.97 -14.43 -18.74
CA ALA A 481 -10.21 -14.27 -19.96
C ALA A 481 -10.58 -15.40 -20.92
N HIS A 482 -10.83 -15.08 -22.20
CA HIS A 482 -11.26 -16.08 -23.18
C HIS A 482 -10.21 -17.19 -23.35
N GLN A 483 -8.94 -16.82 -23.20
CA GLN A 483 -7.81 -17.73 -23.16
C GLN A 483 -6.85 -17.23 -22.07
N PRO A 484 -6.30 -18.12 -21.24
CA PRO A 484 -5.19 -17.76 -20.36
C PRO A 484 -4.05 -17.21 -21.22
N LEU A 485 -3.67 -15.96 -20.97
CA LEU A 485 -2.65 -15.28 -21.77
C LEU A 485 -1.60 -14.70 -20.82
N GLN A 486 -0.36 -15.12 -21.01
CA GLN A 486 0.79 -14.45 -20.40
C GLN A 486 1.27 -13.35 -21.34
N GLY A 487 1.20 -12.10 -20.90
CA GLY A 487 1.74 -10.97 -21.65
C GLY A 487 0.97 -10.67 -22.95
N PHE A 488 1.69 -10.48 -24.04
CA PHE A 488 1.15 -9.92 -25.29
C PHE A 488 0.77 -10.98 -26.32
N SER A 489 -0.34 -10.74 -27.01
CA SER A 489 -0.81 -11.56 -28.14
C SER A 489 -1.45 -10.69 -29.21
N ARG A 490 -0.96 -10.80 -30.45
CA ARG A 490 -1.50 -10.04 -31.60
C ARG A 490 -2.90 -10.47 -32.00
N THR A 491 -3.32 -11.70 -31.67
CA THR A 491 -4.61 -12.26 -32.09
C THR A 491 -5.69 -12.09 -31.03
N HIS A 492 -5.31 -12.17 -29.75
CA HIS A 492 -6.24 -12.11 -28.62
C HIS A 492 -7.19 -10.89 -28.65
N PRO A 493 -6.72 -9.64 -28.79
CA PRO A 493 -7.61 -8.48 -28.82
C PRO A 493 -8.41 -8.38 -30.13
N LEU A 494 -8.03 -9.16 -31.17
CA LEU A 494 -8.63 -9.13 -32.51
C LEU A 494 -9.72 -10.18 -32.76
N SER A 495 -10.16 -10.92 -31.74
CA SER A 495 -11.23 -11.92 -31.87
C SER A 495 -12.51 -11.34 -32.52
N GLN A 496 -13.08 -12.10 -33.45
CA GLN A 496 -14.34 -11.78 -34.13
C GLN A 496 -15.56 -12.53 -33.57
N ALA A 497 -15.44 -13.14 -32.38
CA ALA A 497 -16.54 -13.88 -31.74
C ALA A 497 -17.82 -13.02 -31.53
N TRP A 498 -17.70 -11.69 -31.56
CA TRP A 498 -18.85 -10.79 -31.48
C TRP A 498 -19.79 -10.90 -32.70
N GLU A 499 -19.29 -11.36 -33.86
CA GLU A 499 -20.08 -11.52 -35.10
C GLU A 499 -21.15 -12.61 -34.98
N GLU A 500 -21.04 -13.51 -33.99
CA GLU A 500 -22.06 -14.52 -33.68
C GLU A 500 -23.32 -13.92 -33.04
N HIS A 501 -23.16 -12.78 -32.36
CA HIS A 501 -24.20 -12.16 -31.53
C HIS A 501 -24.67 -10.80 -32.05
N PHE A 502 -23.89 -10.17 -32.91
CA PHE A 502 -24.18 -8.84 -33.44
C PHE A 502 -24.02 -8.80 -34.95
N SER A 503 -24.86 -7.98 -35.57
CA SER A 503 -24.81 -7.73 -37.01
C SER A 503 -23.82 -6.61 -37.36
N TRP A 504 -23.46 -6.53 -38.64
CA TRP A 504 -22.72 -5.38 -39.18
C TRP A 504 -23.42 -4.05 -38.85
N LEU A 505 -24.75 -4.00 -38.91
CA LEU A 505 -25.51 -2.77 -38.62
C LEU A 505 -25.36 -2.35 -37.14
N ASP A 506 -25.35 -3.31 -36.21
CA ASP A 506 -25.16 -3.01 -34.78
C ASP A 506 -23.81 -2.34 -34.54
N LYS A 507 -22.76 -2.88 -35.19
CA LYS A 507 -21.43 -2.29 -35.17
C LYS A 507 -21.41 -0.88 -35.73
N GLU A 508 -21.98 -0.68 -36.92
CA GLU A 508 -21.97 0.64 -37.58
C GLU A 508 -22.75 1.70 -36.78
N VAL A 509 -23.88 1.35 -36.17
CA VAL A 509 -24.63 2.26 -35.31
C VAL A 509 -23.80 2.63 -34.08
N LEU A 510 -23.20 1.65 -33.39
CA LEU A 510 -22.35 1.91 -32.23
C LEU A 510 -21.14 2.77 -32.60
N TRP A 511 -20.50 2.47 -33.73
CA TRP A 511 -19.38 3.24 -34.26
C TRP A 511 -19.77 4.68 -34.60
N ALA A 512 -20.93 4.87 -35.22
CA ALA A 512 -21.39 6.19 -35.58
C ALA A 512 -21.74 7.03 -34.33
N LEU A 513 -22.29 6.41 -33.28
CA LEU A 513 -22.52 7.05 -31.98
C LEU A 513 -21.21 7.41 -31.26
N LEU A 514 -20.14 6.63 -31.45
CA LEU A 514 -18.81 6.83 -30.85
C LEU A 514 -17.80 7.47 -31.80
N ALA A 515 -18.24 8.09 -32.90
CA ALA A 515 -17.35 8.47 -34.00
C ALA A 515 -16.23 9.44 -33.58
N GLU A 516 -16.53 10.37 -32.67
CA GLU A 516 -15.56 11.33 -32.13
C GLU A 516 -14.51 10.61 -31.26
N ASP A 517 -14.95 9.75 -30.35
CA ASP A 517 -14.09 8.95 -29.48
C ASP A 517 -13.19 8.01 -30.29
N LEU A 518 -13.76 7.34 -31.29
CA LEU A 518 -13.02 6.45 -32.18
C LEU A 518 -11.92 7.20 -32.94
N THR A 519 -12.24 8.38 -33.48
CA THR A 519 -11.26 9.21 -34.20
C THR A 519 -10.13 9.65 -33.27
N ARG A 520 -10.48 10.09 -32.06
CA ARG A 520 -9.52 10.51 -31.02
C ARG A 520 -8.60 9.36 -30.59
N GLN A 521 -9.14 8.15 -30.47
CA GLN A 521 -8.40 6.93 -30.15
C GLN A 521 -7.63 6.37 -31.36
N GLY A 522 -7.70 6.99 -32.54
CA GLY A 522 -7.01 6.53 -33.74
C GLY A 522 -7.61 5.28 -34.38
N TYR A 523 -8.89 4.99 -34.12
CA TYR A 523 -9.68 4.07 -34.93
C TYR A 523 -10.16 4.78 -36.20
N GLY A 524 -10.45 3.99 -37.24
CA GLY A 524 -11.01 4.51 -38.48
C GLY A 524 -12.38 5.16 -38.27
N SER A 525 -12.73 6.13 -39.12
CA SER A 525 -14.06 6.76 -39.11
C SER A 525 -15.11 5.81 -39.68
N PRO A 526 -16.33 5.75 -39.12
CA PRO A 526 -17.43 4.99 -39.70
C PRO A 526 -17.80 5.51 -41.09
N PHE A 527 -18.46 4.66 -41.89
CA PHE A 527 -18.95 5.02 -43.22
C PHE A 527 -19.87 6.26 -43.18
N SER A 528 -19.69 7.18 -44.12
CA SER A 528 -20.44 8.45 -44.18
C SER A 528 -21.96 8.25 -44.32
N PHE A 529 -22.40 7.19 -45.00
CA PHE A 529 -23.82 6.90 -45.21
C PHE A 529 -24.56 6.54 -43.91
N VAL A 530 -23.93 5.77 -43.02
CA VAL A 530 -24.53 5.40 -41.73
C VAL A 530 -24.71 6.64 -40.85
N LYS A 531 -23.71 7.52 -40.80
CA LYS A 531 -23.81 8.78 -40.04
C LYS A 531 -25.01 9.63 -40.47
N MET A 532 -25.30 9.68 -41.78
CA MET A 532 -26.45 10.42 -42.32
C MET A 532 -27.79 9.82 -41.89
N LEU A 533 -27.90 8.50 -41.86
CA LEU A 533 -29.13 7.79 -41.49
C LEU A 533 -29.22 7.46 -39.99
N LEU A 534 -28.20 7.81 -39.19
CA LEU A 534 -28.11 7.44 -37.79
C LEU A 534 -29.37 7.74 -36.96
N PRO A 535 -30.04 8.91 -37.10
CA PRO A 535 -31.28 9.19 -36.36
C PRO A 535 -32.40 8.16 -36.63
N LEU A 536 -32.43 7.56 -37.83
CA LEU A 536 -33.38 6.52 -38.19
C LEU A 536 -32.88 5.14 -37.75
N LEU A 537 -31.58 4.86 -37.94
CA LEU A 537 -30.97 3.56 -37.62
C LEU A 537 -30.93 3.28 -36.11
N ILE A 538 -30.90 4.31 -35.25
CA ILE A 538 -31.00 4.14 -33.79
C ILE A 538 -32.27 3.38 -33.40
N PHE A 539 -33.39 3.58 -34.12
CA PHE A 539 -34.64 2.88 -33.83
C PHE A 539 -34.60 1.38 -34.17
N TRP A 540 -33.64 0.96 -35.01
CA TRP A 540 -33.52 -0.44 -35.38
C TRP A 540 -33.07 -1.27 -34.16
N PRO A 541 -33.80 -2.33 -33.77
CA PRO A 541 -33.37 -3.18 -32.66
C PRO A 541 -32.11 -3.93 -33.03
N THR A 542 -31.20 -4.06 -32.08
CA THR A 542 -29.97 -4.83 -32.23
C THR A 542 -30.24 -6.31 -32.44
N CYS A 543 -29.26 -7.07 -32.94
CA CYS A 543 -29.44 -8.50 -33.15
C CYS A 543 -29.88 -9.25 -31.88
N LEU A 544 -29.28 -8.95 -30.73
CA LEU A 544 -29.67 -9.52 -29.43
C LEU A 544 -31.10 -9.15 -29.02
N GLU A 545 -31.50 -7.90 -29.20
CA GLU A 545 -32.87 -7.45 -28.90
C GLU A 545 -33.90 -8.15 -29.79
N ARG A 546 -33.62 -8.31 -31.09
CA ARG A 546 -34.50 -9.06 -32.00
C ARG A 546 -34.62 -10.52 -31.58
N GLN A 547 -33.50 -11.18 -31.26
CA GLN A 547 -33.50 -12.57 -30.80
C GLN A 547 -34.29 -12.74 -29.49
N ALA A 548 -34.15 -11.81 -28.55
CA ALA A 548 -34.90 -11.82 -27.30
C ALA A 548 -36.40 -11.66 -27.55
N PHE A 549 -36.78 -10.72 -28.43
CA PHE A 549 -38.19 -10.50 -28.79
C PHE A 549 -38.80 -11.71 -29.50
N GLU A 550 -38.08 -12.31 -30.45
CA GLU A 550 -38.52 -13.55 -31.10
C GLU A 550 -38.67 -14.71 -30.10
N HIS A 551 -37.76 -14.84 -29.14
CA HIS A 551 -37.84 -15.84 -28.09
C HIS A 551 -39.10 -15.66 -27.24
N ALA A 552 -39.36 -14.44 -26.77
CA ALA A 552 -40.55 -14.10 -25.98
C ALA A 552 -41.86 -14.35 -26.76
N LEU A 553 -41.91 -13.96 -28.04
CA LEU A 553 -43.07 -14.21 -28.91
C LEU A 553 -43.34 -15.71 -29.11
N ARG A 554 -42.29 -16.52 -29.35
CA ARG A 554 -42.43 -17.98 -29.50
C ARG A 554 -42.90 -18.63 -28.20
N ALA A 555 -42.43 -18.13 -27.06
CA ALA A 555 -42.85 -18.57 -25.73
C ALA A 555 -44.26 -18.07 -25.33
N ARG A 556 -44.83 -17.10 -26.08
CA ARG A 556 -46.08 -16.39 -25.73
C ARG A 556 -46.01 -15.69 -24.36
N ASP A 557 -44.81 -15.23 -23.98
CA ASP A 557 -44.58 -14.48 -22.75
C ASP A 557 -44.82 -12.98 -23.02
N GLN A 558 -46.03 -12.51 -22.72
CA GLN A 558 -46.41 -11.11 -22.92
C GLN A 558 -45.59 -10.16 -22.05
N ALA A 559 -45.33 -10.53 -20.79
CA ALA A 559 -44.56 -9.71 -19.87
C ALA A 559 -43.12 -9.52 -20.39
N ALA A 560 -42.48 -10.60 -20.88
CA ALA A 560 -41.17 -10.49 -21.50
C ALA A 560 -41.17 -9.57 -22.74
N CYS A 561 -42.21 -9.61 -23.57
CA CYS A 561 -42.31 -8.71 -24.72
C CYS A 561 -42.40 -7.24 -24.28
N GLU A 562 -43.17 -6.95 -23.22
CA GLU A 562 -43.28 -5.62 -22.63
C GLU A 562 -41.95 -5.15 -22.04
N ASP A 563 -41.27 -5.98 -21.23
CA ASP A 563 -39.95 -5.71 -20.65
C ASP A 563 -38.90 -5.36 -21.72
N ILE A 564 -38.83 -6.19 -22.77
CA ILE A 564 -37.89 -5.99 -23.89
C ILE A 564 -38.22 -4.70 -24.66
N PHE A 565 -39.50 -4.41 -24.88
CA PHE A 565 -39.92 -3.17 -25.55
C PHE A 565 -39.53 -1.93 -24.74
N LEU A 566 -39.72 -1.95 -23.42
CA LEU A 566 -39.30 -0.85 -22.54
C LEU A 566 -37.78 -0.66 -22.58
N THR A 567 -37.02 -1.76 -22.54
CA THR A 567 -35.55 -1.74 -22.64
C THR A 567 -35.09 -1.11 -23.97
N LEU A 568 -35.78 -1.42 -25.07
CA LEU A 568 -35.53 -0.84 -26.38
C LEU A 568 -35.81 0.67 -26.43
N LEU A 569 -36.91 1.13 -25.81
CA LEU A 569 -37.21 2.57 -25.68
C LEU A 569 -36.10 3.32 -24.92
N ASP A 570 -35.59 2.73 -23.83
CA ASP A 570 -34.50 3.33 -23.07
C ASP A 570 -33.18 3.32 -23.85
N ARG A 571 -32.88 2.26 -24.63
CA ARG A 571 -31.72 2.25 -25.53
C ARG A 571 -31.80 3.37 -26.56
N TRP A 572 -32.99 3.60 -27.14
CA TRP A 572 -33.20 4.71 -28.08
C TRP A 572 -32.93 6.05 -27.40
N LYS A 573 -33.52 6.27 -26.22
CA LYS A 573 -33.31 7.50 -25.43
C LYS A 573 -31.82 7.74 -25.18
N ILE A 574 -31.08 6.74 -24.71
CA ILE A 574 -29.63 6.83 -24.46
C ILE A 574 -28.87 7.14 -25.75
N SER A 575 -29.19 6.45 -26.84
CA SER A 575 -28.53 6.67 -28.13
C SER A 575 -28.78 8.09 -28.68
N PHE A 576 -30.00 8.62 -28.50
CA PHE A 576 -30.32 10.01 -28.84
C PHE A 576 -29.62 11.02 -27.94
N MET A 577 -29.46 10.71 -26.66
CA MET A 577 -28.67 11.55 -25.75
C MET A 577 -27.24 11.69 -26.29
N VAL A 578 -26.58 10.58 -26.65
CA VAL A 578 -25.24 10.62 -27.28
C VAL A 578 -25.25 11.40 -28.60
N LEU A 579 -26.19 11.10 -29.49
CA LEU A 579 -26.28 11.74 -30.81
C LEU A 579 -26.37 13.27 -30.72
N PHE A 580 -27.05 13.78 -29.69
CA PHE A 580 -27.20 15.21 -29.44
C PHE A 580 -26.20 15.77 -28.41
N GLY A 581 -25.11 15.05 -28.11
CA GLY A 581 -24.06 15.51 -27.21
C GLY A 581 -24.48 15.68 -25.75
N ARG A 582 -25.54 14.98 -25.33
CA ARG A 582 -25.99 14.95 -23.93
C ARG A 582 -25.27 13.84 -23.18
N GLN A 583 -25.02 14.07 -21.89
CA GLN A 583 -24.47 13.03 -21.02
C GLN A 583 -25.47 11.88 -20.88
N VAL A 584 -24.93 10.66 -20.86
CA VAL A 584 -25.64 9.37 -20.79
C VAL A 584 -25.77 8.89 -19.36
#